data_AF-A0A497F9J3-F1
#
_entry.id   AF-A0A497F9J3-F1
#
_cell.length_a   1.000
_cell.length_b   1.000
_cell.length_c   1.000
_cell.angle_alpha   90.00
_cell.angle_beta   90.00
_cell.angle_gamma   90.00
#
_symmetry.space_group_name_H-M   'P 1'
#
loop_
_entity.id
_entity.type
_entity.pdbx_description
1 polymer ?
#
loop_
_entity_poly.entity_id
_entity_poly.type
_entity_poly.pdbx_seq_one_letter_code
_entity_poly.pdbx_strand_id
1 'polypeptide(L)'
;MSNRWLRLIDEATKQGNEYLVRKFREKLIASIAYAIQQAAAELDKHRLQHLLNKAKELRSKFGLTELDLYIELGEKELKRITELRKKQGSGLS
;
A
#
# COMPACT_ATOMS: atom_id res chain seq x y z
N MET A 1 1.96 -10.60 2.47
CA MET A 1 2.02 -10.53 0.99
C MET A 1 3.29 -9.88 0.42
N SER A 2 4.01 -8.98 1.11
CA SER A 2 5.18 -8.29 0.54
C SER A 2 6.48 -9.12 0.41
N ASN A 3 6.68 -10.12 1.28
CA ASN A 3 8.00 -10.77 1.40
C ASN A 3 8.44 -11.59 0.19
N ARG A 4 7.49 -12.14 -0.60
CA ARG A 4 7.83 -12.92 -1.79
C ARG A 4 8.46 -12.06 -2.88
N TRP A 5 7.85 -10.92 -3.20
CA TRP A 5 8.37 -10.03 -4.25
C TRP A 5 9.71 -9.42 -3.85
N LEU A 6 9.89 -9.04 -2.59
CA LEU A 6 11.18 -8.53 -2.11
C LEU A 6 12.30 -9.57 -2.26
N ARG A 7 12.04 -10.85 -1.97
CA ARG A 7 13.02 -11.92 -2.21
C ARG A 7 13.34 -12.09 -3.69
N LEU A 8 12.34 -12.04 -4.57
CA LEU A 8 12.54 -12.16 -6.01
C LEU A 8 13.30 -10.96 -6.58
N ILE A 9 13.07 -9.76 -6.05
CA ILE A 9 13.85 -8.56 -6.40
C ILE A 9 15.30 -8.74 -5.97
N ASP A 10 15.56 -9.14 -4.73
CA ASP A 10 16.91 -9.38 -4.20
C ASP A 10 17.68 -10.42 -5.03
N GLU A 11 17.02 -11.55 -5.36
CA GLU A 11 17.61 -12.59 -6.19
C GLU A 11 17.93 -12.08 -7.62
N ALA A 12 16.99 -11.37 -8.26
CA ALA A 12 17.22 -10.79 -9.57
C ALA A 12 18.34 -9.74 -9.56
N THR A 13 18.47 -8.96 -8.49
CA THR A 13 19.56 -8.00 -8.31
C THR A 13 20.91 -8.70 -8.20
N LYS A 14 21.01 -9.80 -7.42
CA LYS A 14 22.26 -10.59 -7.32
C LYS A 14 22.69 -11.20 -8.64
N GLN A 15 21.73 -11.55 -9.50
CA GLN A 15 21.98 -12.08 -10.83
C GLN A 15 22.30 -10.98 -11.88
N GLY A 16 22.25 -9.70 -11.51
CA GLY A 16 22.42 -8.59 -12.46
C GLY A 16 21.28 -8.47 -13.49
N ASN A 17 20.11 -9.07 -13.23
CA ASN A 17 19.00 -9.10 -14.16
C ASN A 17 18.05 -7.91 -13.94
N GLU A 18 18.39 -6.76 -14.51
CA GLU A 18 17.64 -5.51 -14.35
C GLU A 18 16.19 -5.60 -14.84
N TYR A 19 15.93 -6.37 -15.90
CA TYR A 19 14.58 -6.60 -16.42
C TYR A 19 13.68 -7.25 -15.36
N LEU A 20 14.16 -8.31 -14.70
CA LEU A 20 13.41 -8.98 -13.65
C LEU A 20 13.25 -8.10 -12.40
N VAL A 21 14.28 -7.34 -12.02
CA VAL A 21 14.19 -6.37 -10.92
C VAL A 21 13.03 -5.39 -11.16
N ARG A 22 12.98 -4.77 -12.34
CA ARG A 22 11.92 -3.83 -12.70
C ARG A 22 10.55 -4.50 -12.69
N LYS A 23 10.42 -5.66 -13.33
CA LYS A 23 9.16 -6.41 -13.42
C LYS A 23 8.63 -6.79 -12.04
N PHE A 24 9.48 -7.23 -11.12
CA PHE A 24 9.06 -7.61 -9.77
C PHE A 24 8.72 -6.39 -8.91
N ARG A 25 9.38 -5.24 -9.10
CA ARG A 25 8.98 -3.97 -8.47
C ARG A 25 7.59 -3.54 -8.92
N GLU A 26 7.32 -3.55 -10.22
CA GLU A 26 6.00 -3.23 -10.78
C GLU A 26 4.90 -4.14 -10.20
N LYS A 27 5.16 -5.44 -10.07
CA LYS A 27 4.22 -6.39 -9.45
C LYS A 27 4.01 -6.16 -7.96
N LEU A 28 5.07 -5.82 -7.22
CA LEU A 28 4.96 -5.45 -5.81
C LEU A 28 4.08 -4.22 -5.65
N ILE A 29 4.34 -3.16 -6.41
CA ILE A 29 3.56 -1.91 -6.39
C ILE A 29 2.08 -2.19 -6.69
N ALA A 30 1.80 -2.92 -7.78
CA ALA A 30 0.43 -3.26 -8.17
C ALA A 30 -0.30 -4.05 -7.08
N SER A 31 0.37 -4.99 -6.40
CA SER A 31 -0.24 -5.78 -5.33
C SER A 31 -0.61 -4.93 -4.10
N ILE A 32 0.22 -3.93 -3.76
CA ILE A 32 -0.03 -3.01 -2.65
C ILE A 32 -1.16 -2.05 -3.00
N ALA A 33 -1.12 -1.47 -4.21
CA ALA A 33 -2.15 -0.57 -4.71
C ALA A 33 -3.54 -1.24 -4.68
N TYR A 34 -3.64 -2.46 -5.19
CA TYR A 34 -4.88 -3.23 -5.16
C TYR A 34 -5.37 -3.47 -3.72
N ALA A 35 -4.47 -3.84 -2.80
CA ALA A 35 -4.83 -4.08 -1.40
C ALA A 35 -5.35 -2.80 -0.72
N ILE A 36 -4.72 -1.64 -0.97
CA ILE A 36 -5.16 -0.34 -0.45
C ILE A 36 -6.57 -0.03 -0.96
N GLN A 37 -6.81 -0.16 -2.26
CA GLN A 37 -8.11 0.11 -2.87
C GLN A 37 -9.20 -0.81 -2.33
N GLN A 38 -8.91 -2.10 -2.17
CA GLN A 38 -9.83 -3.07 -1.58
C GLN A 38 -10.19 -2.70 -0.14
N ALA A 39 -9.20 -2.42 0.71
CA ALA A 39 -9.45 -2.04 2.10
C ALA A 39 -10.24 -0.73 2.23
N ALA A 40 -10.01 0.23 1.33
CA ALA A 40 -10.79 1.46 1.26
C ALA A 40 -12.25 1.21 0.84
N ALA A 41 -12.47 0.36 -0.17
CA ALA A 41 -13.81 0.00 -0.63
C ALA A 41 -14.62 -0.75 0.44
N GLU A 42 -13.95 -1.61 1.23
CA GLU A 42 -14.52 -2.34 2.37
C GLU A 42 -14.75 -1.45 3.62
N LEU A 43 -14.33 -0.17 3.59
CA LEU A 43 -14.31 0.73 4.75
C LEU A 43 -13.56 0.17 5.97
N ASP A 44 -12.62 -0.75 5.74
CA ASP A 44 -11.77 -1.34 6.77
C ASP A 44 -10.64 -0.38 7.13
N LYS A 45 -10.93 0.51 8.09
CA LYS A 45 -10.00 1.49 8.62
C LYS A 45 -8.68 0.88 9.09
N HIS A 46 -8.72 -0.26 9.79
CA HIS A 46 -7.52 -0.84 10.41
C HIS A 46 -6.61 -1.46 9.35
N ARG A 47 -7.20 -2.22 8.42
CA ARG A 47 -6.47 -2.80 7.30
C ARG A 47 -5.89 -1.72 6.39
N LEU A 48 -6.67 -0.68 6.07
CA LEU A 48 -6.20 0.43 5.25
C LEU A 48 -5.01 1.16 5.92
N GLN A 49 -5.11 1.48 7.21
CA GLN A 49 -4.00 2.12 7.95
C GLN A 49 -2.74 1.25 7.97
N HIS A 50 -2.88 -0.06 8.19
CA HIS A 50 -1.76 -0.99 8.15
C HIS A 50 -1.08 -1.02 6.78
N LEU A 51 -1.87 -1.09 5.70
CA LEU A 51 -1.37 -1.11 4.33
C LEU A 51 -0.65 0.20 3.96
N LEU A 52 -1.17 1.35 4.37
CA LEU A 52 -0.53 2.65 4.16
C LEU A 52 0.83 2.74 4.86
N ASN A 53 0.91 2.28 6.11
CA ASN A 53 2.19 2.24 6.83
C ASN A 53 3.19 1.32 6.12
N LYS A 54 2.72 0.16 5.63
CA LYS A 54 3.57 -0.76 4.87
C LYS A 54 4.04 -0.16 3.55
N ALA A 55 3.16 0.54 2.83
CA ALA A 55 3.50 1.21 1.58
C ALA A 55 4.57 2.29 1.80
N LYS A 56 4.44 3.12 2.85
CA LYS A 56 5.45 4.13 3.22
C LYS A 56 6.80 3.51 3.57
N GLU A 57 6.79 2.40 4.33
CA GLU A 57 8.01 1.67 4.65
C GLU A 57 8.70 1.16 3.38
N LEU A 58 7.95 0.55 2.47
CA LEU A 58 8.48 0.01 1.21
C LEU A 58 8.99 1.09 0.28
N ARG A 59 8.26 2.21 0.17
CA ARG A 59 8.68 3.40 -0.56
C ARG A 59 10.03 3.92 -0.04
N SER A 60 10.17 4.10 1.27
CA SER A 60 11.40 4.60 1.88
C SER A 60 12.58 3.64 1.75
N LYS A 61 12.36 2.33 1.95
CA LYS A 61 13.45 1.33 1.96
C LYS A 61 13.92 0.94 0.57
N PHE A 62 13.02 0.92 -0.41
CA PHE A 62 13.29 0.37 -1.75
C PHE A 62 13.17 1.40 -2.87
N GLY A 63 12.91 2.67 -2.55
CA GLY A 63 12.80 3.75 -3.53
C GLY A 63 11.63 3.59 -4.50
N LEU A 64 10.52 2.97 -4.05
CA LEU A 64 9.34 2.71 -4.87
C LEU A 64 8.44 3.96 -4.92
N THR A 65 8.88 5.00 -5.62
CA THR A 65 8.22 6.30 -5.66
C THR A 65 6.82 6.26 -6.27
N GLU A 66 6.52 5.27 -7.12
CA GLU A 66 5.19 5.06 -7.69
C GLU A 66 4.13 4.74 -6.63
N LEU A 67 4.54 4.33 -5.41
CA LEU A 67 3.62 4.16 -4.29
C LEU A 67 3.04 5.48 -3.77
N ASP A 68 3.65 6.64 -4.08
CA ASP A 68 3.22 7.93 -3.54
C ASP A 68 1.78 8.27 -3.88
N LEU A 69 1.39 8.05 -5.14
CA LEU A 69 0.02 8.26 -5.59
C LEU A 69 -0.97 7.40 -4.78
N TYR A 70 -0.66 6.12 -4.58
CA TYR A 70 -1.55 5.20 -3.87
C TYR A 70 -1.61 5.48 -2.37
N ILE A 71 -0.51 5.94 -1.77
CA ILE A 71 -0.46 6.39 -0.38
C ILE A 71 -1.36 7.62 -0.22
N GLU A 72 -1.22 8.62 -1.08
CA GLU A 72 -2.02 9.85 -1.00
C GLU A 72 -3.52 9.57 -1.14
N LEU A 73 -3.90 8.75 -2.12
CA LEU A 73 -5.30 8.36 -2.33
C LEU A 73 -5.85 7.56 -1.13
N GLY A 74 -5.09 6.61 -0.62
CA GLY A 74 -5.52 5.83 0.54
C GLY A 74 -5.60 6.66 1.83
N GLU A 75 -4.75 7.67 2.01
CA GLU A 75 -4.85 8.61 3.15
C GLU A 75 -6.11 9.47 3.08
N LYS A 76 -6.50 9.93 1.89
CA LYS A 76 -7.77 10.64 1.67
C LYS A 76 -8.96 9.76 2.06
N GLU A 77 -8.97 8.50 1.62
CA GLU A 77 -10.02 7.54 2.00
C GLU A 77 -10.04 7.23 3.49
N LEU A 78 -8.87 7.09 4.12
CA LEU A 78 -8.78 6.84 5.56
C LEU A 78 -9.37 8.00 6.39
N LYS A 79 -9.13 9.24 5.98
CA LYS A 79 -9.73 10.43 6.59
C LYS A 79 -11.26 10.38 6.44
N ARG A 80 -11.75 10.14 5.22
CA ARG A 80 -13.19 10.00 4.93
C ARG A 80 -13.86 8.93 5.80
N ILE A 81 -13.28 7.73 5.90
CA ILE A 81 -13.78 6.63 6.74
C ILE A 81 -13.80 7.04 8.22
N THR A 82 -12.77 7.73 8.69
CA THR A 82 -12.68 8.19 10.08
C THR A 82 -13.78 9.21 10.40
N GLU A 83 -14.06 10.14 9.49
CA GLU A 83 -15.13 11.12 9.65
C GLU A 83 -16.51 10.49 9.63
N LEU A 84 -16.75 9.52 8.73
CA LEU A 84 -18.02 8.79 8.68
C LEU A 84 -18.33 8.10 10.01
N ARG A 85 -17.33 7.43 10.61
CA ARG A 85 -17.49 6.77 11.91
C ARG A 85 -17.75 7.76 13.05
N LYS A 86 -17.11 8.94 13.02
CA LYS A 86 -17.38 10.00 14.00
C LYS A 86 -18.83 10.48 13.92
N LYS A 87 -19.33 10.76 12.71
CA LYS A 87 -20.71 11.22 12.48
C LYS A 87 -21.76 10.20 12.93
N GLN A 88 -21.51 8.91 12.70
CA GLN A 88 -22.39 7.82 13.15
C GLN A 88 -22.37 7.64 14.68
N GLY A 89 -21.22 7.83 15.32
CA GLY A 89 -21.11 7.77 16.79
C GLY A 89 -21.71 8.97 17.52
N SER A 90 -21.77 10.14 16.88
CA SER A 90 -22.31 11.38 17.46
C SER A 90 -23.81 11.59 17.24
N GLY A 91 -24.51 10.66 16.59
CA GLY A 91 -25.95 10.74 16.32
C GLY A 91 -26.85 10.04 17.35
N LEU A 92 -26.28 9.53 18.45
CA LEU A 92 -26.97 8.80 19.52
C LEU A 92 -26.86 9.49 20.89
N SER A 93 -26.69 10.82 20.91
CA SER A 93 -26.62 11.62 22.15
C SER A 93 -27.81 12.56 22.25
#